data_AF-S7PW54-F1
#
_entry.id   AF-S7PW54-F1
#
_cell.length_a   1.000
_cell.length_b   1.000
_cell.length_c   1.000
_cell.angle_alpha   90.00
_cell.angle_beta   90.00
_cell.angle_gamma   90.00
#
_symmetry.space_group_name_H-M   'P 1'
#
loop_
_entity.id
_entity.type
_entity.pdbx_description
1 polymer ?
#
loop_
_entity_poly.entity_id
_entity_poly.type
_entity_poly.pdbx_seq_one_letter_code
_entity_poly.pdbx_strand_id
1 'polypeptide(L)'
;LPTGQLESLRLRTTQIIDSIQALQRTLEAGGATVMPPWPDILAKYNILLSQTHNLSSSLVGHLNLNPDSDEAQQPQQRDRENPYEKLALHPSKPLADAQLDNELAPLLRNQQTTDVLRLENATVRRLAEHMATKGSLGVLVHQSADYSAVLAECDSIRADHDNRVTRAVRAVSMLRDKYDWRARVAVDQEQPDEIDFD
;
A
#
# COMPACT_ATOMS: atom_id res chain seq x y z
N LEU A 1 14.20 17.07 -15.72
CA LEU A 1 14.13 15.89 -14.81
C LEU A 1 13.82 16.37 -13.40
N PRO A 2 12.93 15.70 -12.64
CA PRO A 2 12.61 16.04 -11.25
C PRO A 2 13.74 15.64 -10.27
N THR A 3 14.92 16.25 -10.37
CA THR A 3 16.14 15.79 -9.68
C THR A 3 15.98 15.73 -8.16
N GLY A 4 15.49 16.79 -7.50
CA GLY A 4 15.27 16.79 -6.05
C GLY A 4 14.23 15.76 -5.57
N GLN A 5 13.27 15.38 -6.42
CA GLN A 5 12.31 14.32 -6.11
C GLN A 5 12.98 12.94 -6.20
N LEU A 6 13.79 12.70 -7.23
CA LEU A 6 14.58 11.48 -7.40
C LEU A 6 15.65 11.32 -6.30
N GLU A 7 16.25 12.41 -5.82
CA GLU A 7 17.16 12.41 -4.68
C GLU A 7 16.45 12.08 -3.37
N SER A 8 15.25 12.65 -3.14
CA SER A 8 14.43 12.28 -1.97
C SER A 8 13.99 10.82 -2.02
N LEU A 9 13.59 10.33 -3.21
CA LEU A 9 13.21 8.94 -3.43
C LEU A 9 14.41 8.01 -3.16
N ARG A 10 15.59 8.32 -3.70
CA ARG A 10 16.84 7.60 -3.45
C ARG A 10 17.14 7.50 -1.95
N LEU A 11 17.06 8.62 -1.22
CA LEU A 11 17.31 8.65 0.22
C LEU A 11 16.33 7.75 0.99
N ARG A 12 15.04 7.79 0.66
CA ARG A 12 14.01 6.92 1.27
C ARG A 12 14.25 5.44 0.96
N THR A 13 14.63 5.12 -0.28
CA THR A 13 14.99 3.75 -0.68
C THR A 13 16.21 3.24 0.07
N THR A 14 17.26 4.06 0.25
CA THR A 14 18.42 3.72 1.10
C THR A 14 18.00 3.44 2.54
N GLN A 15 17.14 4.27 3.15
CA GLN A 15 16.64 4.06 4.52
C GLN A 15 15.90 2.72 4.69
N ILE A 16 15.12 2.29 3.67
CA ILE A 16 14.46 0.98 3.65
C ILE A 16 15.48 -0.16 3.52
N ILE A 17 16.49 -0.02 2.66
CA ILE A 17 17.57 -1.02 2.55
C ILE A 17 18.27 -1.19 3.90
N ASP A 18 18.61 -0.08 4.57
CA ASP A 18 19.26 -0.08 5.88
C ASP A 18 18.41 -0.76 6.97
N SER A 19 17.08 -0.57 6.96
CA SER A 19 16.18 -1.20 7.93
C SER A 19 15.93 -2.69 7.66
N ILE A 20 15.84 -3.10 6.39
CA ILE A 20 15.82 -4.51 5.99
C ILE A 20 17.11 -5.20 6.46
N GLN A 21 18.27 -4.59 6.21
CA GLN A 21 19.56 -5.12 6.69
C GLN A 21 19.68 -5.10 8.22
N ALA A 22 19.03 -4.18 8.92
CA ALA A 22 18.98 -4.17 10.38
C ALA A 22 18.10 -5.29 10.95
N LEU A 23 16.95 -5.57 10.31
CA LEU A 23 16.09 -6.70 10.64
C LEU A 23 16.80 -8.03 10.34
N GLN A 24 17.44 -8.16 9.17
CA GLN A 24 18.22 -9.34 8.79
C GLN A 24 19.32 -9.64 9.83
N ARG A 25 20.14 -8.64 10.20
CA ARG A 25 21.19 -8.81 11.23
C ARG A 25 20.62 -9.20 12.60
N THR A 26 19.41 -8.75 12.92
CA THR A 26 18.71 -9.12 14.17
C THR A 26 18.27 -10.59 14.11
N LEU A 27 17.73 -11.04 12.97
CA LEU A 27 17.29 -12.43 12.74
C LEU A 27 18.46 -13.42 12.63
N GLU A 28 19.57 -13.02 12.04
CA GLU A 28 20.79 -13.85 11.91
C GLU A 28 21.52 -14.03 13.24
N ALA A 29 21.30 -13.15 14.23
CA ALA A 29 21.86 -13.23 15.60
C ALA A 29 23.37 -13.55 15.67
N GLY A 30 24.15 -13.10 14.67
CA GLY A 30 25.59 -13.40 14.58
C GLY A 30 25.94 -14.86 14.24
N GLY A 31 25.02 -15.62 13.65
CA GLY A 31 25.15 -17.04 13.34
C GLY A 31 24.69 -17.98 14.47
N ALA A 32 24.13 -17.45 15.56
CA ALA A 32 23.54 -18.26 16.62
C ALA A 32 22.14 -18.75 16.22
N THR A 33 21.86 -20.05 16.39
CA THR A 33 20.54 -20.65 16.15
C THR A 33 19.53 -20.32 17.27
N VAL A 34 19.48 -19.07 17.70
CA VAL A 34 18.59 -18.56 18.74
C VAL A 34 17.72 -17.46 18.13
N MET A 35 16.41 -17.68 18.12
CA MET A 35 15.47 -16.67 17.64
C MET A 35 15.51 -15.43 18.55
N PRO A 36 15.67 -14.21 18.01
CA PRO A 36 15.60 -12.99 18.81
C PRO A 36 14.20 -12.84 19.42
N PRO A 37 14.07 -12.15 20.58
CA PRO A 37 12.80 -12.04 21.28
C PRO A 37 11.77 -11.29 20.44
N TRP A 38 10.52 -11.76 20.48
CA TRP A 38 9.43 -11.23 19.64
C TRP A 38 9.26 -9.69 19.68
N PRO A 39 9.36 -9.00 20.84
CA PRO A 39 9.28 -7.53 20.88
C PRO A 39 10.32 -6.81 20.01
N ASP A 40 11.53 -7.37 19.89
CA ASP A 40 12.59 -6.76 19.07
C ASP A 40 12.29 -6.93 17.58
N ILE A 41 11.85 -8.12 17.16
CA ILE A 41 11.39 -8.37 15.79
C ILE A 41 10.24 -7.41 15.45
N LEU A 42 9.24 -7.29 16.33
CA LEU A 42 8.09 -6.43 16.15
C LEU A 42 8.49 -4.95 16.06
N ALA A 43 9.43 -4.49 16.88
CA ALA A 43 9.95 -3.13 16.83
C ALA A 43 10.66 -2.84 15.49
N LYS A 44 11.50 -3.76 14.99
CA LYS A 44 12.14 -3.62 13.67
C LYS A 44 11.11 -3.66 12.53
N TYR A 45 10.11 -4.53 12.62
CA TYR A 45 9.04 -4.62 11.63
C TYR A 45 8.20 -3.33 11.56
N ASN A 46 7.85 -2.73 12.71
CA ASN A 46 7.13 -1.46 12.76
C ASN A 46 7.95 -0.30 12.14
N ILE A 47 9.28 -0.30 12.30
CA ILE A 47 10.16 0.67 11.61
C ILE A 47 10.11 0.44 10.09
N LEU A 48 10.24 -0.80 9.62
CA LEU A 48 10.16 -1.14 8.20
C LEU A 48 8.80 -0.74 7.59
N LEU A 49 7.70 -1.02 8.30
CA LEU A 49 6.34 -0.63 7.91
C LEU A 49 6.20 0.89 7.77
N SER A 50 6.68 1.64 8.76
CA SER A 50 6.71 3.11 8.73
C SER A 50 7.50 3.64 7.54
N GLN A 51 8.68 3.10 7.26
CA GLN A 51 9.49 3.53 6.13
C GLN A 51 8.84 3.18 4.79
N THR A 52 8.25 1.98 4.67
CA THR A 52 7.51 1.54 3.47
C THR A 52 6.32 2.45 3.20
N HIS A 53 5.56 2.81 4.24
CA HIS A 53 4.47 3.78 4.15
C HIS A 53 4.97 5.16 3.71
N ASN A 54 6.12 5.62 4.22
CA ASN A 54 6.75 6.88 3.81
C ASN A 54 7.29 6.86 2.38
N LEU A 55 7.75 5.72 1.86
CA LEU A 55 8.11 5.58 0.44
C LEU A 55 6.86 5.61 -0.44
N SER A 56 5.84 4.80 -0.12
CA SER A 56 4.55 4.78 -0.84
C SER A 56 3.90 6.17 -0.87
N SER A 57 3.88 6.86 0.27
CA SER A 57 3.39 8.24 0.38
C SER A 57 4.23 9.24 -0.41
N SER A 58 5.51 8.96 -0.71
CA SER A 58 6.31 9.80 -1.60
C SER A 58 6.00 9.52 -3.08
N LEU A 59 5.81 8.24 -3.44
CA LEU A 59 5.47 7.82 -4.81
C LEU A 59 4.09 8.32 -5.25
N VAL A 60 3.13 8.38 -4.32
CA VAL A 60 1.75 8.85 -4.57
C VAL A 60 1.56 10.31 -4.17
N GLY A 61 2.25 10.82 -3.14
CA GLY A 61 1.99 12.15 -2.57
C GLY A 61 2.30 13.33 -3.49
N HIS A 62 3.07 13.12 -4.56
CA HIS A 62 3.26 14.15 -5.59
C HIS A 62 1.97 14.52 -6.34
N LEU A 63 0.90 13.70 -6.27
CA LEU A 63 -0.43 14.07 -6.77
C LEU A 63 -1.09 15.24 -6.01
N ASN A 64 -0.59 15.63 -4.83
CA ASN A 64 -1.26 16.57 -3.92
C ASN A 64 -0.51 17.90 -3.68
N LEU A 65 0.60 18.18 -4.37
CA LEU A 65 1.48 19.33 -4.08
C LEU A 65 1.06 20.68 -4.72
N ASN A 66 -0.24 20.90 -4.97
CA ASN A 66 -0.73 22.20 -5.46
C ASN A 66 -2.00 22.65 -4.71
N PRO A 67 -1.88 23.15 -3.45
CA PRO A 67 -2.95 23.88 -2.77
C PRO A 67 -2.98 25.38 -3.13
N ASP A 68 -1.84 25.97 -3.51
CA ASP A 68 -1.69 27.41 -3.75
C ASP A 68 -1.68 27.75 -5.25
N SER A 69 -2.85 27.72 -5.86
CA SER A 69 -3.14 28.54 -7.03
C SER A 69 -4.56 29.07 -6.93
N ASP A 70 -4.71 30.12 -6.11
CA ASP A 70 -5.81 31.07 -6.20
C ASP A 70 -5.82 31.68 -7.60
N GLU A 71 -6.68 31.17 -8.48
CA GLU A 71 -7.37 31.99 -9.48
C GLU A 71 -8.61 31.25 -10.01
N ALA A 72 -9.66 32.01 -10.29
CA ALA A 72 -10.99 31.46 -10.50
C ALA A 72 -11.20 30.83 -11.89
N GLN A 73 -12.23 29.98 -11.98
CA GLN A 73 -12.89 29.51 -13.22
C GLN A 73 -12.12 28.48 -14.09
N GLN A 74 -12.31 27.19 -13.81
CA GLN A 74 -12.83 26.20 -14.79
C GLN A 74 -13.02 24.79 -14.20
N PRO A 75 -14.08 24.05 -14.57
CA PRO A 75 -14.23 22.63 -14.23
C PRO A 75 -13.52 21.77 -15.28
N GLN A 76 -12.19 21.73 -15.23
CA GLN A 76 -11.42 20.72 -15.95
C GLN A 76 -10.66 19.86 -14.93
N GLN A 77 -10.90 18.55 -15.01
CA GLN A 77 -10.06 17.54 -14.38
C GLN A 77 -8.66 17.66 -15.01
N ARG A 78 -7.77 18.45 -14.39
CA ARG A 78 -6.35 18.29 -14.63
C ARG A 78 -5.98 16.94 -14.04
N ASP A 79 -5.76 15.96 -14.90
CA ASP A 79 -5.25 14.66 -14.51
C ASP A 79 -4.02 14.86 -13.62
N ARG A 80 -4.11 14.35 -12.40
CA ARG A 80 -3.02 14.41 -11.42
C ARG A 80 -2.01 13.32 -11.79
N GLU A 81 -1.38 13.49 -12.95
CA GLU A 81 -0.44 12.51 -13.51
C GLU A 81 0.80 12.44 -12.63
N ASN A 82 1.28 11.22 -12.38
CA ASN A 82 2.47 11.03 -11.57
C ASN A 82 3.70 11.54 -12.34
N PRO A 83 4.54 12.45 -11.79
CA PRO A 83 5.72 12.93 -12.50
C PRO A 83 6.70 11.80 -12.89
N TYR A 84 6.63 10.64 -12.23
CA TYR A 84 7.43 9.46 -12.55
C TYR A 84 6.91 8.65 -13.76
N GLU A 85 5.61 8.69 -14.08
CA GLU A 85 5.03 7.93 -15.22
C GLU A 85 5.54 8.42 -16.58
N LYS A 86 5.94 9.71 -16.66
CA LYS A 86 6.48 10.33 -17.88
C LYS A 86 8.00 10.18 -18.03
N LEU A 87 8.67 9.46 -17.11
CA LEU A 87 10.12 9.28 -17.13
C LEU A 87 10.51 7.95 -17.76
N ALA A 88 11.02 8.00 -18.99
CA ALA A 88 11.73 6.88 -19.60
C ALA A 88 13.17 6.80 -19.09
N LEU A 89 13.60 5.62 -18.66
CA LEU A 89 15.00 5.33 -18.30
C LEU A 89 15.71 4.70 -19.51
N HIS A 90 16.84 5.27 -19.91
CA HIS A 90 17.74 4.69 -20.91
C HIS A 90 19.21 4.83 -20.45
N PRO A 91 20.12 3.94 -20.88
CA PRO A 91 21.54 4.12 -20.61
C PRO A 91 22.07 5.39 -21.28
N SER A 92 22.94 6.12 -20.57
CA SER A 92 23.53 7.39 -21.01
C SER A 92 24.79 7.25 -21.85
N LYS A 93 25.34 6.04 -21.95
CA LYS A 93 26.48 5.68 -22.80
C LYS A 93 26.05 4.55 -23.74
N PRO A 94 26.54 4.51 -24.99
CA PRO A 94 26.35 3.35 -25.85
C PRO A 94 27.00 2.13 -25.20
N LEU A 95 26.23 1.05 -25.10
CA LEU A 95 26.63 -0.26 -24.61
C LEU A 95 26.52 -1.24 -25.78
N ALA A 96 27.36 -2.27 -25.82
CA ALA A 96 27.14 -3.38 -26.74
C ALA A 96 25.92 -4.21 -26.29
N ASP A 97 25.17 -4.79 -27.23
CA ASP A 97 23.95 -5.55 -26.95
C ASP A 97 24.16 -6.63 -25.87
N ALA A 98 25.28 -7.36 -25.96
CA ALA A 98 25.65 -8.37 -24.96
C ALA A 98 25.90 -7.82 -23.55
N GLN A 99 26.29 -6.55 -23.39
CA GLN A 99 26.41 -5.90 -22.08
C GLN A 99 25.06 -5.37 -21.60
N LEU A 100 24.25 -4.83 -22.52
CA LEU A 100 22.88 -4.41 -22.24
C LEU A 100 22.06 -5.58 -21.68
N ASP A 101 22.09 -6.74 -22.33
CA ASP A 101 21.30 -7.91 -21.96
C ASP A 101 21.74 -8.58 -20.64
N ASN A 102 23.05 -8.61 -20.35
CA ASN A 102 23.58 -9.29 -19.16
C ASN A 102 23.63 -8.40 -17.92
N GLU A 103 23.97 -7.12 -18.05
CA GLU A 103 24.20 -6.23 -16.90
C GLU A 103 22.98 -5.32 -16.62
N LEU A 104 22.37 -4.76 -17.67
CA LEU A 104 21.38 -3.69 -17.53
C LEU A 104 19.93 -4.19 -17.61
N ALA A 105 19.64 -5.12 -18.52
CA ALA A 105 18.30 -5.67 -18.72
C ALA A 105 17.72 -6.34 -17.46
N PRO A 106 18.49 -7.05 -16.60
CA PRO A 106 17.98 -7.56 -15.32
C PRO A 106 17.63 -6.45 -14.32
N LEU A 107 18.32 -5.31 -14.36
CA LEU A 107 18.12 -4.18 -13.44
C LEU A 107 16.97 -3.27 -13.86
N LEU A 108 16.74 -3.12 -15.17
CA LEU A 108 15.59 -2.39 -15.74
C LEU A 108 14.32 -3.28 -15.87
N ARG A 109 14.37 -4.51 -15.34
CA ARG A 109 13.31 -5.52 -15.48
C ARG A 109 12.11 -5.25 -14.55
N ASN A 110 11.15 -4.48 -15.04
CA ASN A 110 9.88 -4.21 -14.35
C ASN A 110 8.93 -5.44 -14.20
N GLN A 111 9.44 -6.67 -14.31
CA GLN A 111 8.63 -7.87 -14.15
C GLN A 111 8.42 -8.17 -12.67
N GLN A 112 7.15 -8.19 -12.25
CA GLN A 112 6.74 -8.62 -10.92
C GLN A 112 7.26 -10.04 -10.59
N THR A 113 7.49 -10.32 -9.32
CA THR A 113 7.85 -11.66 -8.86
C THR A 113 6.68 -12.63 -9.09
N THR A 114 7.00 -13.92 -9.28
CA THR A 114 5.99 -14.96 -9.57
C THR A 114 4.94 -15.09 -8.47
N ASP A 115 5.28 -14.79 -7.23
CA ASP A 115 4.36 -14.91 -6.09
C ASP A 115 3.41 -13.71 -5.99
N VAL A 116 3.86 -12.51 -6.38
CA VAL A 116 2.96 -11.35 -6.58
C VAL A 116 1.98 -11.65 -7.72
N LEU A 117 2.46 -12.13 -8.86
CA LEU A 117 1.61 -12.53 -9.99
C LEU A 117 0.57 -13.60 -9.60
N ARG A 118 0.96 -14.61 -8.81
CA ARG A 118 0.04 -15.63 -8.30
C ARG A 118 -1.02 -15.03 -7.38
N LEU A 119 -0.63 -14.13 -6.47
CA LEU A 119 -1.54 -13.48 -5.54
C LEU A 119 -2.53 -12.56 -6.26
N GLU A 120 -2.07 -11.76 -7.23
CA GLU A 120 -2.92 -10.90 -8.06
C GLU A 120 -3.94 -11.71 -8.87
N ASN A 121 -3.52 -12.82 -9.49
CA ASN A 121 -4.47 -13.70 -10.18
C ASN A 121 -5.51 -14.31 -9.22
N ALA A 122 -5.11 -14.67 -8.00
CA ALA A 122 -6.03 -15.20 -6.99
C ALA A 122 -7.02 -14.14 -6.47
N THR A 123 -6.58 -12.89 -6.24
CA THR A 123 -7.45 -11.80 -5.80
C THR A 123 -8.41 -11.34 -6.90
N VAL A 124 -7.93 -11.17 -8.14
CA VAL A 124 -8.77 -10.83 -9.30
C VAL A 124 -9.81 -11.92 -9.56
N ARG A 125 -9.43 -13.20 -9.50
CA ARG A 125 -10.37 -14.31 -9.63
C ARG A 125 -11.45 -14.29 -8.54
N ARG A 126 -11.05 -14.13 -7.28
CA ARG A 126 -12.00 -14.09 -6.15
C ARG A 126 -12.95 -12.88 -6.24
N LEU A 127 -12.47 -11.73 -6.71
CA LEU A 127 -13.31 -10.57 -6.98
C LEU A 127 -14.31 -10.88 -8.11
N ALA A 128 -13.83 -11.42 -9.23
CA ALA A 128 -14.66 -11.81 -10.37
C ALA A 128 -15.74 -12.85 -10.02
N GLU A 129 -15.46 -13.79 -9.11
CA GLU A 129 -16.45 -14.76 -8.59
C GLU A 129 -17.61 -14.10 -7.81
N HIS A 130 -17.44 -12.86 -7.32
CA HIS A 130 -18.47 -12.08 -6.62
C HIS A 130 -19.09 -10.94 -7.46
N MET A 131 -18.53 -10.63 -8.63
CA MET A 131 -19.06 -9.62 -9.55
C MET A 131 -20.19 -10.18 -10.42
N ALA A 132 -21.25 -9.40 -10.62
CA ALA A 132 -22.35 -9.74 -11.53
C ALA A 132 -21.87 -9.87 -12.98
N THR A 133 -20.93 -9.02 -13.41
CA THR A 133 -20.30 -9.12 -14.75
C THR A 133 -19.29 -10.27 -14.88
N LYS A 134 -18.93 -10.95 -13.78
CA LYS A 134 -17.79 -11.87 -13.68
C LYS A 134 -16.43 -11.25 -14.05
N GLY A 135 -16.29 -9.93 -13.91
CA GLY A 135 -15.06 -9.20 -14.21
C GLY A 135 -14.59 -9.38 -15.67
N SER A 136 -13.28 -9.22 -15.89
CA SER A 136 -12.66 -9.43 -17.21
C SER A 136 -12.85 -10.84 -17.78
N LEU A 137 -13.10 -11.83 -16.93
CA LEU A 137 -13.34 -13.22 -17.32
C LEU A 137 -14.75 -13.42 -17.93
N GLY A 138 -15.73 -12.62 -17.51
CA GLY A 138 -17.04 -12.54 -18.18
C GLY A 138 -16.93 -11.99 -19.59
N VAL A 139 -16.10 -10.96 -19.80
CA VAL A 139 -15.84 -10.37 -21.13
C VAL A 139 -15.12 -11.36 -22.05
N LEU A 140 -14.01 -11.94 -21.58
CA LEU A 140 -13.11 -12.76 -22.40
C LEU A 140 -13.63 -14.18 -22.68
N VAL A 141 -14.34 -14.81 -21.73
CA VAL A 141 -14.74 -16.22 -21.82
C VAL A 141 -16.22 -16.39 -22.15
N HIS A 142 -17.09 -15.51 -21.65
CA HIS A 142 -18.54 -15.65 -21.78
C HIS A 142 -19.18 -14.63 -22.72
N GLN A 143 -18.45 -13.58 -23.14
CA GLN A 143 -18.97 -12.43 -23.90
C GLN A 143 -20.26 -11.82 -23.30
N SER A 144 -20.44 -11.98 -21.98
CA SER A 144 -21.71 -11.69 -21.30
C SER A 144 -21.78 -10.28 -20.71
N ALA A 145 -20.70 -9.51 -20.82
CA ALA A 145 -20.58 -8.14 -20.32
C ALA A 145 -19.54 -7.37 -21.15
N ASP A 146 -19.75 -6.07 -21.32
CA ASP A 146 -18.79 -5.16 -21.92
C ASP A 146 -17.75 -4.67 -20.89
N TYR A 147 -16.53 -4.33 -21.35
CA TYR A 147 -15.50 -3.74 -20.49
C TYR A 147 -15.97 -2.48 -19.75
N SER A 148 -16.82 -1.66 -20.37
CA SER A 148 -17.43 -0.47 -19.73
C SER A 148 -18.34 -0.84 -18.55
N ALA A 149 -19.12 -1.92 -18.67
CA ALA A 149 -19.97 -2.42 -17.59
C ALA A 149 -19.15 -2.98 -16.43
N VAL A 150 -18.06 -3.70 -16.72
CA VAL A 150 -17.13 -4.19 -15.68
C VAL A 150 -16.49 -3.03 -14.91
N LEU A 151 -16.03 -1.99 -15.61
CA LEU A 151 -15.44 -0.80 -14.97
C LEU A 151 -16.45 -0.05 -14.11
N ALA A 152 -17.67 0.15 -14.60
CA ALA A 152 -18.76 0.78 -13.83
C ALA A 152 -19.13 -0.03 -12.57
N GLU A 153 -19.14 -1.36 -12.66
CA GLU A 153 -19.34 -2.23 -11.48
C GLU A 153 -18.19 -2.10 -10.48
N CYS A 154 -16.93 -2.10 -10.93
CA CYS A 154 -15.76 -1.87 -10.08
C CYS A 154 -15.82 -0.52 -9.34
N ASP A 155 -16.17 0.56 -10.04
CA ASP A 155 -16.30 1.90 -9.45
C ASP A 155 -17.44 1.96 -8.42
N SER A 156 -18.55 1.28 -8.67
CA SER A 156 -19.66 1.15 -7.72
C SER A 156 -19.24 0.39 -6.45
N ILE A 157 -18.60 -0.78 -6.61
CA ILE A 157 -18.07 -1.60 -5.50
C ILE A 157 -17.08 -0.79 -4.65
N ARG A 158 -16.20 -0.03 -5.31
CA ARG A 158 -15.24 0.87 -4.64
C ARG A 158 -15.96 1.96 -3.85
N ALA A 159 -16.91 2.67 -4.45
CA ALA A 159 -17.64 3.74 -3.78
C ALA A 159 -18.40 3.23 -2.55
N ASP A 160 -19.08 2.08 -2.66
CA ASP A 160 -19.79 1.45 -1.54
C ASP A 160 -18.84 0.99 -0.43
N HIS A 161 -17.67 0.44 -0.79
CA HIS A 161 -16.62 0.10 0.16
C HIS A 161 -16.11 1.33 0.91
N ASP A 162 -15.74 2.40 0.19
CA ASP A 162 -15.18 3.62 0.78
C ASP A 162 -16.21 4.36 1.65
N ASN A 163 -17.50 4.30 1.28
CA ASN A 163 -18.62 4.76 2.11
C ASN A 163 -18.81 3.93 3.39
N ARG A 164 -18.55 2.62 3.36
CA ARG A 164 -18.57 1.75 4.55
C ARG A 164 -17.39 2.05 5.47
N VAL A 165 -16.18 2.16 4.92
CA VAL A 165 -14.96 2.51 5.69
C VAL A 165 -15.12 3.89 6.33
N THR A 166 -15.60 4.89 5.59
CA THR A 166 -15.83 6.24 6.10
C THR A 166 -16.81 6.25 7.29
N ARG A 167 -17.90 5.48 7.21
CA ARG A 167 -18.84 5.33 8.33
C ARG A 167 -18.21 4.63 9.55
N ALA A 168 -17.44 3.57 9.32
CA ALA A 168 -16.75 2.85 10.40
C ALA A 168 -15.71 3.74 11.11
N VAL A 169 -14.88 4.48 10.37
CA VAL A 169 -13.88 5.41 10.92
C VAL A 169 -14.55 6.52 11.75
N ARG A 170 -15.67 7.09 11.27
CA ARG A 170 -16.44 8.08 12.05
C ARG A 170 -16.99 7.48 13.35
N ALA A 171 -17.56 6.27 13.30
CA ALA A 171 -18.08 5.59 14.49
C ALA A 171 -16.97 5.28 15.52
N VAL A 172 -15.80 4.83 15.06
CA VAL A 172 -14.63 4.60 15.93
C VAL A 172 -14.10 5.90 16.54
N SER A 173 -14.08 7.01 15.79
CA SER A 173 -13.72 8.33 16.37
C SER A 173 -14.73 8.74 17.44
N MET A 174 -16.04 8.64 17.17
CA MET A 174 -17.08 8.96 18.16
C MET A 174 -16.96 8.12 19.44
N LEU A 175 -16.59 6.85 19.34
CA LEU A 175 -16.33 6.00 20.50
C LEU A 175 -15.07 6.45 21.25
N ARG A 176 -13.95 6.69 20.54
CA ARG A 176 -12.70 7.21 21.13
C ARG A 176 -12.91 8.53 21.88
N ASP A 177 -13.75 9.40 21.34
CA ASP A 177 -14.00 10.74 21.87
C ASP A 177 -15.05 10.73 23.00
N LYS A 178 -15.88 9.68 23.09
CA LYS A 178 -16.88 9.47 24.15
C LYS A 178 -16.30 8.88 25.44
N TYR A 179 -15.26 8.04 25.34
CA TYR A 179 -14.68 7.33 26.48
C TYR A 179 -13.26 7.85 26.79
N ASP A 180 -13.04 8.36 28.01
CA ASP A 180 -11.68 8.65 28.48
C ASP A 180 -10.95 7.32 28.78
N TRP A 181 -10.21 6.86 27.78
CA TRP A 181 -9.38 5.65 27.83
C TRP A 181 -8.09 5.81 28.64
N ARG A 182 -7.78 7.02 29.14
CA ARG A 182 -6.63 7.30 30.01
C ARG A 182 -7.01 7.45 31.47
N ALA A 183 -8.24 7.87 31.76
CA ALA A 183 -8.83 7.65 33.07
C ALA A 183 -8.73 6.14 33.38
N ARG A 184 -8.07 5.80 34.49
CA ARG A 184 -8.13 4.43 35.01
C ARG A 184 -9.60 4.16 35.27
N VAL A 185 -10.18 3.19 34.56
CA VAL A 185 -11.59 2.84 34.66
C VAL A 185 -11.89 2.49 36.12
N ALA A 186 -12.45 3.45 36.85
CA ALA A 186 -13.32 3.16 37.97
C ALA A 186 -14.50 2.41 37.35
N VAL A 187 -14.63 1.14 37.69
CA VAL A 187 -15.59 0.25 37.05
C VAL A 187 -16.98 0.60 37.58
N ASP A 188 -17.70 1.47 36.87
CA ASP A 188 -19.11 1.85 37.13
C ASP A 188 -20.11 0.67 36.95
N GLN A 189 -19.60 -0.56 36.79
CA GLN A 189 -20.36 -1.79 36.81
C GLN A 189 -19.76 -2.73 37.85
N GLU A 190 -20.17 -2.51 39.10
CA GLU A 190 -20.13 -3.52 40.14
C GLU A 190 -20.75 -4.81 39.57
N GLN A 191 -19.92 -5.84 39.35
CA GLN A 191 -20.44 -7.15 38.98
C GLN A 191 -21.28 -7.61 40.17
N PRO A 192 -22.55 -8.01 39.98
CA PRO A 192 -23.31 -8.60 41.08
C PRO A 192 -22.56 -9.83 41.57
N ASP A 193 -22.29 -9.86 42.88
CA ASP A 193 -21.43 -10.87 43.51
C ASP A 193 -21.84 -12.29 43.09
N GLU A 194 -20.84 -13.15 42.90
CA GLU A 194 -21.06 -14.54 42.52
C GLU A 194 -22.00 -15.22 43.51
N ILE A 195 -22.99 -15.94 43.00
CA ILE A 195 -23.97 -16.65 43.82
C ILE A 195 -23.24 -17.73 44.62
N ASP A 196 -23.19 -17.58 45.94
CA ASP A 196 -22.75 -18.65 46.85
C ASP A 196 -23.61 -19.90 46.60
N PHE A 197 -22.95 -20.99 46.20
CA PHE A 197 -23.55 -22.32 46.09
C PHE A 197 -23.14 -23.13 47.34
N ASP A 198 -24.04 -23.16 48.33
CA ASP A 198 -24.07 -24.14 49.44
C ASP A 198 -24.20 -25.60 48.92
#